data_AF-A0A6G3ZYL7-F1
#
_entry.id   AF-A0A6G3ZYL7-F1
#
_cell.length_a   1.000
_cell.length_b   1.000
_cell.length_c   1.000
_cell.angle_alpha   90.00
_cell.angle_beta   90.00
_cell.angle_gamma   90.00
#
_symmetry.space_group_name_H-M   'P 1'
#
loop_
_entity.id
_entity.type
_entity.pdbx_description
1 polymer ?
#
loop_
_entity_poly.entity_id
_entity_poly.type
_entity_poly.pdbx_seq_one_letter_code
_entity_poly.pdbx_strand_id
1 'polypeptide(L)' 'MLKEGRVSLTDRLIQISSHPKSITVAFANQIMHVEKERIEDVKRILEVEELSVNWRQTFTKRLTGNEPDAHKRLTGQ' A
#
# COMPACT_ATOMS: atom_id res chain seq x y z
N MET A 1 -6.24 10.90 7.43
CA MET A 1 -5.91 11.73 8.60
C MET A 1 -6.37 10.98 9.85
N LEU A 2 -5.51 10.84 10.87
CA LEU A 2 -5.88 10.14 12.11
C LEU A 2 -6.44 11.10 13.18
N LYS A 3 -5.87 12.30 13.24
CA LYS A 3 -6.30 13.38 14.13
C LYS A 3 -6.05 14.71 13.43
N GLU A 4 -7.02 15.60 13.46
CA GLU A 4 -6.90 16.94 12.89
C GLU A 4 -6.06 17.86 13.79
N GLY A 5 -5.44 18.87 13.19
CA GLY A 5 -4.57 19.83 13.89
C GLY A 5 -3.95 20.85 12.95
N ARG A 6 -3.26 21.84 13.51
CA ARG A 6 -2.48 22.83 12.74
C ARG A 6 -1.08 22.29 12.48
N VAL A 7 -0.60 22.48 11.27
CA VAL A 7 0.76 22.13 10.84
C VAL A 7 1.40 23.33 10.15
N SER A 8 2.70 23.49 10.31
CA SER A 8 3.54 24.56 9.76
C SER A 8 4.68 23.99 8.92
N LEU A 9 5.20 24.78 7.98
CA LEU A 9 6.38 24.42 7.17
C LEU A 9 7.64 24.19 8.02
N THR A 10 7.68 24.74 9.23
CA THR A 10 8.78 24.59 10.19
C THR A 10 8.66 23.33 11.06
N ASP A 11 7.53 22.62 11.00
CA ASP A 11 7.32 21.42 11.79
C ASP A 11 8.13 20.25 11.23
N ARG A 12 8.50 19.33 12.12
CA ARG A 12 9.19 18.09 11.75
C ARG A 12 8.25 16.90 11.85
N LEU A 13 8.44 15.93 10.96
CA LEU A 13 7.86 14.60 11.13
C LEU A 13 8.67 13.84 12.18
N ILE A 14 8.01 13.42 13.24
CA ILE A 14 8.61 12.63 14.32
C ILE A 14 7.93 11.26 14.30
N GLN A 15 8.72 10.19 14.28
CA GLN A 15 8.20 8.84 14.38
C GLN A 15 7.69 8.60 15.81
N ILE A 16 6.36 8.46 15.95
CA ILE A 16 5.72 8.16 17.24
C ILE A 16 5.71 6.66 17.51
N SER A 17 5.50 5.86 16.46
CA SER A 17 5.47 4.40 16.54
C SER A 17 5.92 3.76 15.23
N SER A 18 6.35 2.50 15.30
CA SER A 18 6.55 1.63 14.14
C SER A 18 5.45 0.58 14.11
N HIS A 19 5.00 0.21 12.92
CA HIS A 19 3.99 -0.83 12.77
C HIS A 19 4.60 -2.22 13.10
N PRO A 20 3.95 -3.05 13.94
CA PRO A 20 4.54 -4.32 14.43
C PRO A 20 4.87 -5.32 13.31
N LYS A 21 4.07 -5.36 12.23
CA LYS A 21 4.33 -6.25 11.07
C LYS A 21 5.57 -5.87 10.25
N SER A 22 6.18 -4.71 10.52
CA SER A 22 7.44 -4.24 9.91
C SER A 22 7.45 -4.33 8.38
N ILE A 23 6.31 -4.09 7.74
CA ILE A 23 6.18 -4.04 6.28
C ILE A 23 6.58 -2.64 5.82
N THR A 24 7.59 -2.57 4.96
CA THR A 24 8.08 -1.29 4.45
C THR A 24 7.28 -0.83 3.23
N VAL A 25 7.28 0.48 2.97
CA VAL A 25 6.70 1.04 1.74
C VAL A 25 7.41 0.50 0.50
N ALA A 26 8.74 0.35 0.54
CA ALA A 26 9.52 -0.21 -0.56
C ALA A 26 9.09 -1.64 -0.90
N PHE A 27 8.89 -2.48 0.12
CA PHE A 27 8.39 -3.85 -0.08
C PHE A 27 6.98 -3.85 -0.67
N ALA A 28 6.06 -3.06 -0.11
CA ALA A 28 4.70 -2.98 -0.63
C ALA A 28 4.66 -2.50 -2.09
N ASN A 29 5.51 -1.54 -2.46
CA ASN A 29 5.66 -1.07 -3.84
C ASN A 29 6.19 -2.15 -4.78
N GLN A 30 7.17 -2.95 -4.34
CA GLN A 30 7.72 -4.04 -5.14
C GLN A 30 6.65 -5.07 -5.50
N ILE A 31 5.85 -5.50 -4.52
CA ILE A 31 4.73 -6.44 -4.74
C ILE A 31 3.62 -5.78 -5.57
N MET A 32 3.37 -4.49 -5.37
CA MET A 32 2.35 -3.75 -6.13
C MET A 32 2.71 -3.64 -7.62
N HIS A 33 3.96 -3.32 -7.96
CA HIS A 33 4.30 -2.92 -9.33
C HIS A 33 5.14 -3.93 -10.11
N VAL A 34 5.94 -4.75 -9.43
CA VAL A 34 6.92 -5.63 -10.07
C VAL A 34 6.56 -7.10 -9.85
N GLU A 35 6.55 -7.56 -8.60
CA GLU A 35 6.44 -8.98 -8.25
C GLU A 35 5.00 -9.39 -7.92
N LYS A 36 4.10 -9.19 -8.89
CA LYS A 36 2.65 -9.30 -8.70
C LYS A 36 2.16 -10.71 -8.38
N GLU A 37 2.91 -11.72 -8.79
CA GLU A 37 2.59 -13.14 -8.63
C GLU A 37 2.95 -13.70 -7.24
N ARG A 38 3.58 -12.89 -6.38
CA ARG A 38 3.97 -13.31 -5.02
C ARG A 38 2.78 -13.29 -4.07
N ILE A 39 1.91 -14.28 -4.24
CA ILE A 39 0.62 -14.41 -3.53
C ILE A 39 0.76 -14.39 -2.01
N GLU A 40 1.78 -15.04 -1.45
CA GLU A 40 1.96 -15.05 0.01
C GLU A 40 2.34 -13.66 0.56
N ASP A 41 3.10 -12.88 -0.19
CA ASP A 41 3.43 -11.51 0.19
C ASP A 41 2.23 -10.57 0.03
N VAL A 42 1.38 -10.83 -0.96
CA VAL A 42 0.07 -10.16 -1.08
C VAL A 42 -0.79 -10.41 0.16
N LYS A 43 -0.88 -11.66 0.63
CA LYS A 43 -1.61 -11.99 1.87
C LYS A 43 -1.00 -11.25 3.07
N ARG A 44 0.32 -11.27 3.21
CA ARG A 44 1.02 -10.57 4.31
C ARG A 44 0.74 -9.06 4.31
N ILE A 45 0.69 -8.41 3.15
CA ILE A 45 0.35 -6.99 3.04
C ILE A 45 -1.12 -6.75 3.41
N LEU A 46 -2.03 -7.63 3.00
CA LEU A 46 -3.46 -7.53 3.32
C LEU A 46 -3.75 -7.61 4.83
N GLU A 47 -2.86 -8.19 5.62
CA GLU A 47 -3.01 -8.19 7.07
C GLU A 47 -2.82 -6.80 7.71
N VAL A 48 -2.18 -5.83 7.04
CA VAL A 48 -2.05 -4.45 7.57
C VAL A 48 -3.42 -3.79 7.54
N GLU A 49 -3.97 -3.44 8.70
CA GLU A 49 -5.33 -2.92 8.82
C GLU A 49 -5.47 -1.54 8.18
N GLU A 50 -4.47 -0.69 8.42
CA GLU A 50 -4.37 0.70 7.98
C GLU A 50 -4.07 0.85 6.47
N LEU A 51 -3.93 -0.26 5.75
CA LEU A 51 -3.74 -0.26 4.30
C LEU A 51 -4.92 0.42 3.60
N SER A 52 -4.62 1.31 2.65
CA SER A 52 -5.65 2.04 1.91
C SER A 52 -6.65 1.10 1.21
N VAL A 53 -7.91 1.53 1.14
CA VAL A 53 -9.01 0.75 0.55
C VAL A 53 -8.69 0.34 -0.90
N ASN A 54 -8.15 1.25 -1.72
CA ASN A 54 -7.85 0.96 -3.12
C ASN A 54 -6.74 -0.10 -3.28
N TRP A 55 -5.71 -0.06 -2.42
CA TRP A 55 -4.66 -1.07 -2.42
C TRP A 55 -5.18 -2.42 -1.97
N ARG A 56 -5.96 -2.45 -0.88
CA ARG A 56 -6.64 -3.66 -0.39
C ARG A 56 -7.48 -4.30 -1.50
N GLN A 57 -8.32 -3.51 -2.18
CA GLN A 57 -9.12 -4.00 -3.30
C GLN A 57 -8.27 -4.58 -4.43
N THR A 58 -7.16 -3.93 -4.78
CA THR A 58 -6.28 -4.40 -5.86
C THR A 58 -5.64 -5.74 -5.50
N PHE A 59 -5.11 -5.87 -4.28
CA PHE A 59 -4.55 -7.12 -3.79
C PHE A 59 -5.57 -8.23 -3.65
N THR A 60 -6.77 -7.95 -3.15
CA THR A 60 -7.85 -8.95 -3.09
C THR A 60 -8.24 -9.43 -4.48
N LYS A 61 -8.34 -8.53 -5.47
CA LYS A 61 -8.61 -8.90 -6.88
C LYS A 61 -7.52 -9.80 -7.47
N ARG A 62 -6.25 -9.58 -7.12
CA ARG A 62 -5.14 -10.47 -7.52
C ARG A 62 -5.29 -11.87 -6.95
N LEU A 63 -5.67 -12.00 -5.68
CA LEU A 63 -5.91 -13.32 -5.07
C LEU A 63 -7.04 -14.09 -5.79
N THR A 64 -7.99 -13.39 -6.39
CA THR A 64 -9.09 -13.98 -7.17
C THR A 64 -8.79 -14.10 -8.68
N GLY A 65 -7.57 -13.76 -9.13
CA GLY A 65 -7.16 -13.85 -10.54
C GLY A 65 -7.71 -12.75 -11.46
N ASN A 66 -8.22 -11.65 -10.91
CA ASN A 66 -8.93 -10.59 -11.67
C ASN A 66 -8.14 -9.26 -11.64
N GLU A 67 -6.87 -9.30 -12.04
CA GLU A 67 -5.99 -8.12 -11.94
C GLU A 67 -6.31 -7.07 -13.02
N PRO A 68 -6.59 -5.81 -12.63
CA PRO A 68 -6.78 -4.73 -13.59
C PRO A 68 -5.46 -4.33 -14.25
N ASP A 69 -5.51 -4.04 -15.55
CA ASP A 69 -4.36 -3.60 -16.33
C ASP A 69 -3.82 -2.24 -15.83
N ALA A 70 -2.55 -2.24 -15.42
CA ALA A 70 -1.86 -1.04 -14.94
C ALA A 70 -1.43 -0.10 -16.08
N HIS A 71 -1.45 -0.58 -17.33
CA HIS A 71 -0.98 0.18 -18.49
C HIS A 71 -1.76 1.46 -18.70
N LYS A 72 -3.10 1.43 -18.53
CA LYS A 72 -3.96 2.63 -18.62
C LYS A 72 -3.57 3.76 -17.69
N ARG A 73 -3.10 3.44 -16.47
CA ARG A 73 -2.69 4.45 -15.48
C ARG A 73 -1.35 5.10 -15.82
N LEU A 74 -0.48 4.40 -16.52
CA LEU A 74 0.84 4.90 -16.92
C LEU A 74 0.76 5.73 -18.19
N THR A 75 -0.18 5.43 -19.08
CA THR A 75 -0.31 6.10 -20.39
C THR A 75 -1.42 7.13 -20.46
N GLY A 76 -2.38 7.11 -19.52
CA GLY A 76 -3.51 8.05 -19.51
C GLY A 76 -4.51 7.85 -20.66
N GLN A 77 -4.47 6.70 -21.35
CA GLN A 77 -5.37 6.30 -22.44
C GLN A 77 -6.33 5.19 -21.98
#